data_AF-A0A932EEV4-F1
#
_entry.id   AF-A0A932EEV4-F1
#
_cell.length_a   1.000
_cell.length_b   1.000
_cell.length_c   1.000
_cell.angle_alpha   90.00
_cell.angle_beta   90.00
_cell.angle_gamma   90.00
#
_symmetry.space_group_name_H-M   'P 1'
#
loop_
_entity.id
_entity.type
_entity.pdbx_description
1 polymer ?
#
loop_
_entity_poly.entity_id
_entity_poly.type
_entity_poly.pdbx_seq_one_letter_code
_entity_poly.pdbx_strand_id
1 'polypeptide(L)'
;MHTNMKWPNPKRNIEVTTEELIQAFSSLNASDPTHCDTFFEDFGPGNLTSPNNPLLHIIDRPMERLLIYEHILLELIVADTNKYQTAHKGTPFYFISWLAFTVKDFEKAIFYMDAAVGEDIRKCSNTDPDVWKQAPGARFLFLDPNPPGPIAKAITAQLTKQFEEQINKFNQDLGTNLTLDQFRENFVTPNLNNPSYRSIISGLYVYVSEYAERTYQLRLRSDTGGSIEPFIVHLFKGGLIFESLLKSQYGGSGRSTLGLYLGQQAAKNDLEIGQNQTPLYLRDQPRPDGYTLPLIISFLPQWRTENIKEKIIAVAYAVRNTTGHDLSWPVSFDEVTYQEIYESIFDAILWFIWKVKM
;
A
#
# COMPACT_ATOMS: atom_id res chain seq x y z
N MET A 1 9.53 -23.57 -21.03
CA MET A 1 8.48 -23.72 -22.06
C MET A 1 8.23 -22.33 -22.61
N HIS A 2 8.83 -21.97 -23.74
CA HIS A 2 8.49 -20.72 -24.42
C HIS A 2 7.16 -20.94 -25.13
N THR A 3 6.07 -20.54 -24.49
CA THR A 3 4.79 -20.39 -25.19
C THR A 3 4.92 -19.15 -26.08
N ASN A 4 4.78 -19.33 -27.39
CA ASN A 4 4.70 -18.24 -28.37
C ASN A 4 3.44 -17.42 -28.12
N MET A 5 3.49 -16.55 -27.12
CA MET A 5 2.44 -15.62 -26.79
C MET A 5 2.37 -14.54 -27.87
N LYS A 6 1.15 -14.12 -28.17
CA LYS A 6 0.88 -12.99 -29.06
C LYS A 6 -0.11 -12.05 -28.41
N TRP A 7 0.03 -10.76 -28.67
CA TRP A 7 -0.86 -9.76 -28.13
C TRP A 7 -1.03 -8.58 -29.07
N PRO A 8 -2.18 -7.87 -29.02
CA PRO A 8 -2.37 -6.67 -29.79
C PRO A 8 -1.54 -5.51 -29.21
N ASN A 9 -0.87 -4.74 -30.09
CA ASN A 9 -0.39 -3.40 -29.78
C ASN A 9 -1.35 -2.38 -30.39
N PRO A 10 -2.13 -1.64 -29.57
CA PRO A 10 -3.13 -0.71 -30.07
C PRO A 10 -2.54 0.56 -30.70
N LYS A 11 -1.35 1.01 -30.26
CA LYS A 11 -0.69 2.20 -30.79
C LYS A 11 -0.24 1.97 -32.25
N ARG A 12 0.25 0.77 -32.53
CA ARG A 12 0.75 0.38 -33.85
C ARG A 12 -0.29 -0.32 -34.71
N ASN A 13 -1.41 -0.73 -34.13
CA ASN A 13 -2.45 -1.53 -34.78
C ASN A 13 -1.89 -2.83 -35.41
N ILE A 14 -1.04 -3.53 -34.65
CA ILE A 14 -0.41 -4.80 -35.04
C ILE A 14 -0.59 -5.85 -33.95
N GLU A 15 -0.43 -7.12 -34.31
CA GLU A 15 -0.17 -8.21 -33.36
C GLU A 15 1.35 -8.32 -33.17
N VAL A 16 1.80 -8.33 -31.91
CA VAL A 16 3.22 -8.50 -31.55
C VAL A 16 3.43 -9.94 -31.09
N THR A 17 4.54 -10.56 -31.50
CA THR A 17 4.96 -11.88 -31.00
C THR A 17 6.17 -11.79 -30.07
N THR A 18 6.38 -12.83 -29.25
CA THR A 18 7.60 -12.95 -28.43
C THR A 18 8.87 -12.87 -29.29
N GLU A 19 8.91 -13.48 -30.47
CA GLU A 19 10.09 -13.43 -31.34
C GLU A 19 10.42 -12.01 -31.82
N GLU A 20 9.40 -11.26 -32.23
CA GLU A 20 9.57 -9.87 -32.67
C GLU A 20 10.05 -8.97 -31.52
N LEU A 21 9.50 -9.16 -30.32
CA LEU A 21 9.94 -8.49 -29.10
C LEU A 21 11.43 -8.75 -28.83
N ILE A 22 11.86 -10.03 -28.83
CA ILE A 22 13.25 -10.40 -28.55
C ILE A 22 14.19 -9.89 -29.63
N GLN A 23 13.80 -9.98 -30.90
CA GLN A 23 14.58 -9.42 -32.01
C GLN A 23 14.77 -7.91 -31.84
N ALA A 24 13.71 -7.17 -31.53
CA ALA A 24 13.80 -5.74 -31.28
C ALA A 24 14.68 -5.41 -30.06
N PHE A 25 14.55 -6.17 -28.97
CA PHE A 25 15.37 -6.01 -27.77
C PHE A 25 16.86 -6.23 -28.03
N SER A 26 17.22 -7.17 -28.92
CA SER A 26 18.61 -7.39 -29.31
C SER A 26 19.26 -6.14 -29.92
N SER A 27 18.47 -5.30 -30.60
CA SER A 27 18.91 -4.04 -31.20
C SER A 27 18.73 -2.80 -30.30
N LEU A 28 18.05 -2.94 -29.16
CA LEU A 28 17.78 -1.83 -28.24
C LEU A 28 19.07 -1.28 -27.62
N ASN A 29 19.20 0.05 -27.62
CA ASN A 29 20.17 0.74 -26.79
C ASN A 29 19.64 0.86 -25.35
N ALA A 30 19.97 -0.12 -24.51
CA ALA A 30 19.47 -0.20 -23.13
C ALA A 30 19.99 0.90 -22.20
N SER A 31 21.04 1.63 -22.59
CA SER A 31 21.57 2.75 -21.79
C SER A 31 20.81 4.06 -22.01
N ASP A 32 19.94 4.13 -23.01
CA ASP A 32 19.08 5.30 -23.27
C ASP A 32 17.66 5.05 -22.76
N PRO A 33 17.23 5.69 -21.66
CA PRO A 33 15.89 5.53 -21.10
C PRO A 33 14.77 5.89 -22.08
N THR A 34 14.96 6.90 -22.92
CA THR A 34 13.93 7.33 -23.89
C THR A 34 13.71 6.25 -24.94
N HIS A 35 14.80 5.61 -25.36
CA HIS A 35 14.75 4.50 -26.32
C HIS A 35 14.10 3.26 -25.69
N CYS A 36 14.34 3.01 -24.40
CA CYS A 36 13.66 1.96 -23.64
C CYS A 36 12.16 2.23 -23.49
N ASP A 37 11.76 3.47 -23.16
CA ASP A 37 10.36 3.85 -23.02
C ASP A 37 9.62 3.69 -24.37
N THR A 38 10.23 4.13 -25.47
CA THR A 38 9.70 3.94 -26.84
C THR A 38 9.54 2.45 -27.19
N PHE A 39 10.51 1.62 -26.80
CA PHE A 39 10.42 0.17 -26.98
C PHE A 39 9.19 -0.42 -26.28
N PHE A 40 8.91 -0.05 -25.03
CA PHE A 40 7.72 -0.55 -24.33
C PHE A 40 6.40 0.02 -24.89
N GLU A 41 6.41 1.20 -25.51
CA GLU A 41 5.25 1.70 -26.26
C GLU A 41 5.01 0.92 -27.55
N ASP A 42 6.07 0.50 -28.24
CA ASP A 42 6.00 -0.15 -29.55
C ASP A 42 5.78 -1.66 -29.47
N PHE A 43 6.10 -2.29 -28.35
CA PHE A 43 5.97 -3.73 -28.15
C PHE A 43 5.07 -4.11 -26.96
N GLY A 44 4.71 -3.18 -26.09
CA GLY A 44 3.76 -3.42 -25.00
C GLY A 44 2.29 -3.41 -25.46
N PRO A 45 1.37 -3.97 -24.65
CA PRO A 45 -0.06 -3.95 -24.96
C PRO A 45 -0.71 -2.55 -24.80
N GLY A 46 0.04 -1.54 -24.36
CA GLY A 46 -0.43 -0.16 -24.18
C GLY A 46 -1.53 -0.01 -23.13
N ASN A 47 -2.23 1.14 -23.11
CA ASN A 47 -3.45 1.41 -22.33
C ASN A 47 -4.61 1.75 -23.29
N LEU A 48 -5.53 0.81 -23.51
CA LEU A 48 -6.80 1.11 -24.19
C LEU A 48 -7.78 1.69 -23.17
N THR A 49 -8.08 2.98 -23.31
CA THR A 49 -9.29 3.57 -22.72
C THR A 49 -10.40 3.42 -23.75
N SER A 50 -11.56 2.87 -23.37
CA SER A 50 -12.70 2.82 -24.29
C SER A 50 -13.15 4.26 -24.58
N PRO A 51 -13.03 4.75 -25.83
CA PRO A 51 -13.40 6.14 -26.15
C PRO A 51 -14.91 6.40 -25.97
N ASN A 52 -15.71 5.34 -25.94
CA ASN A 52 -17.16 5.40 -26.02
C ASN A 52 -17.87 5.24 -24.67
N ASN A 53 -17.15 5.07 -23.57
CA ASN A 53 -17.79 4.86 -22.26
C ASN A 53 -17.01 5.51 -21.11
N PRO A 54 -17.00 6.86 -21.00
CA PRO A 54 -16.25 7.58 -19.97
C PRO A 54 -16.73 7.33 -18.54
N LEU A 55 -17.93 6.76 -18.37
CA LEU A 55 -18.53 6.44 -17.06
C LEU A 55 -18.15 5.04 -16.54
N LEU A 56 -17.51 4.22 -17.38
CA LEU A 56 -16.92 2.94 -17.01
C LEU A 56 -15.45 3.03 -17.35
N HIS A 57 -14.62 3.35 -16.35
CA HIS A 57 -13.16 3.20 -16.38
C HIS A 57 -12.73 1.73 -16.53
N ILE A 58 -13.41 0.94 -17.36
CA ILE A 58 -12.98 -0.40 -17.73
C ILE A 58 -11.80 -0.20 -18.67
N ILE A 59 -10.61 -0.26 -18.08
CA ILE A 59 -9.43 -0.66 -18.82
C ILE A 59 -9.80 -1.97 -19.52
N ASP A 60 -9.75 -2.00 -20.85
CA ASP A 60 -10.04 -3.24 -21.58
C ASP A 60 -9.05 -4.32 -21.17
N ARG A 61 -9.55 -5.49 -20.75
CA ARG A 61 -8.78 -6.69 -20.39
C ARG A 61 -7.58 -6.42 -19.46
N PRO A 62 -7.83 -5.88 -18.24
CA PRO A 62 -6.75 -5.40 -17.39
C PRO A 62 -5.87 -6.54 -16.87
N MET A 63 -6.47 -7.69 -16.59
CA MET A 63 -5.73 -8.88 -16.12
C MET A 63 -4.86 -9.46 -17.24
N GLU A 64 -5.39 -9.60 -18.45
CA GLU A 64 -4.64 -10.13 -19.58
C GLU A 64 -3.45 -9.23 -19.92
N ARG A 65 -3.65 -7.91 -19.91
CA ARG A 65 -2.59 -6.94 -20.20
C ARG A 65 -1.53 -6.90 -19.11
N LEU A 66 -1.93 -7.08 -17.85
CA LEU A 66 -1.01 -7.24 -16.74
C LEU A 66 -0.11 -8.46 -16.97
N LEU A 67 -0.71 -9.61 -17.29
CA LEU A 67 0.02 -10.85 -17.56
C LEU A 67 0.94 -10.71 -18.78
N ILE A 68 0.53 -9.97 -19.82
CA ILE A 68 1.37 -9.69 -20.98
C ILE A 68 2.59 -8.85 -20.58
N TYR A 69 2.43 -7.79 -19.78
CA TYR A 69 3.58 -7.01 -19.32
C TYR A 69 4.54 -7.85 -18.45
N GLU A 70 4.02 -8.69 -17.55
CA GLU A 70 4.84 -9.63 -16.77
C GLU A 70 5.59 -10.63 -17.68
N HIS A 71 4.89 -11.17 -18.69
CA HIS A 71 5.48 -12.06 -19.72
C HIS A 71 6.59 -11.36 -20.49
N ILE A 72 6.36 -10.13 -20.97
CA ILE A 72 7.38 -9.33 -21.67
C ILE A 72 8.63 -9.22 -20.80
N LEU A 73 8.49 -8.74 -19.56
CA LEU A 73 9.65 -8.54 -18.67
C LEU A 73 10.40 -9.85 -18.40
N LEU A 74 9.68 -10.96 -18.25
CA LEU A 74 10.27 -12.29 -18.06
C LEU A 74 11.06 -12.77 -19.30
N GLU A 75 10.52 -12.59 -20.50
CA GLU A 75 11.22 -12.98 -21.73
C GLU A 75 12.46 -12.11 -21.96
N LEU A 76 12.40 -10.81 -21.64
CA LEU A 76 13.57 -9.91 -21.76
C LEU A 76 14.71 -10.29 -20.82
N ILE A 77 14.41 -10.63 -19.55
CA ILE A 77 15.45 -11.07 -18.60
C ILE A 77 16.05 -12.41 -19.00
N VAL A 78 15.25 -13.33 -19.57
CA VAL A 78 15.74 -14.62 -20.07
C VAL A 78 16.62 -14.46 -21.31
N ALA A 79 16.26 -13.53 -22.21
CA ALA A 79 17.00 -13.30 -23.45
C ALA A 79 18.37 -12.64 -23.21
N ASP A 80 18.44 -11.63 -22.36
CA ASP A 80 19.71 -10.97 -21.98
C ASP A 80 19.58 -10.27 -20.61
N THR A 81 19.99 -10.97 -19.56
CA THR A 81 19.96 -10.48 -18.17
C THR A 81 20.71 -9.16 -17.98
N ASN A 82 21.88 -9.00 -18.61
CA ASN A 82 22.73 -7.82 -18.41
C ASN A 82 22.10 -6.60 -19.08
N LYS A 83 21.57 -6.77 -20.29
CA LYS A 83 20.85 -5.71 -20.99
C LYS A 83 19.56 -5.36 -20.23
N TYR A 84 18.83 -6.35 -19.72
CA TYR A 84 17.61 -6.13 -18.93
C TYR A 84 17.86 -5.32 -17.65
N GLN A 85 18.96 -5.61 -16.94
CA GLN A 85 19.36 -4.85 -15.76
C GLN A 85 19.70 -3.39 -16.09
N THR A 86 20.25 -3.14 -17.28
CA THR A 86 20.61 -1.80 -17.74
C THR A 86 19.37 -1.00 -18.20
N ALA A 87 18.50 -1.64 -18.97
CA ALA A 87 17.32 -1.04 -19.59
C ALA A 87 16.41 -0.39 -18.54
N HIS A 88 15.89 0.80 -18.87
CA HIS A 88 14.89 1.46 -18.03
C HIS A 88 13.55 0.71 -18.10
N LYS A 89 13.00 0.34 -16.95
CA LYS A 89 11.76 -0.46 -16.84
C LYS A 89 10.65 0.26 -16.07
N GLY A 90 10.79 1.56 -15.80
CA GLY A 90 9.80 2.34 -15.05
C GLY A 90 8.42 2.30 -15.72
N THR A 91 8.38 2.50 -17.04
CA THR A 91 7.15 2.49 -17.84
C THR A 91 6.33 1.19 -17.72
N PRO A 92 6.87 -0.01 -18.03
CA PRO A 92 6.11 -1.25 -17.90
C PRO A 92 5.74 -1.57 -16.44
N PHE A 93 6.61 -1.32 -15.46
CA PHE A 93 6.26 -1.49 -14.04
C PHE A 93 5.09 -0.61 -13.63
N TYR A 94 5.09 0.64 -14.08
CA TYR A 94 4.01 1.57 -13.82
C TYR A 94 2.67 1.12 -14.42
N PHE A 95 2.68 0.61 -15.66
CA PHE A 95 1.48 0.04 -16.26
C PHE A 95 0.99 -1.19 -15.51
N ILE A 96 1.87 -2.13 -15.13
CA ILE A 96 1.49 -3.31 -14.33
C ILE A 96 0.82 -2.86 -13.03
N SER A 97 1.38 -1.87 -12.35
CA SER A 97 0.84 -1.33 -11.10
C SER A 97 -0.62 -0.88 -11.24
N TRP A 98 -0.92 -0.09 -12.26
CA TRP A 98 -2.27 0.41 -12.48
C TRP A 98 -3.27 -0.68 -12.86
N LEU A 99 -2.83 -1.63 -13.68
CA LEU A 99 -3.65 -2.76 -14.06
C LEU A 99 -4.00 -3.60 -12.83
N ALA A 100 -3.01 -3.81 -11.95
CA ALA A 100 -3.20 -4.49 -10.67
C ALA A 100 -4.18 -3.73 -9.75
N PHE A 101 -4.07 -2.39 -9.65
CA PHE A 101 -5.06 -1.57 -8.94
C PHE A 101 -6.47 -1.77 -9.49
N THR A 102 -6.62 -1.83 -10.83
CA THR A 102 -7.92 -1.98 -11.49
C THR A 102 -8.58 -3.32 -11.20
N VAL A 103 -7.79 -4.39 -11.08
CA VAL A 103 -8.26 -5.73 -10.68
C VAL A 103 -8.24 -5.95 -9.16
N LYS A 104 -7.96 -4.88 -8.38
CA LYS A 104 -7.95 -4.88 -6.91
C LYS A 104 -6.88 -5.80 -6.29
N ASP A 105 -5.81 -6.08 -7.04
CA ASP A 105 -4.58 -6.71 -6.54
C ASP A 105 -3.63 -5.62 -6.03
N PHE A 106 -3.99 -5.02 -4.88
CA PHE A 106 -3.31 -3.84 -4.36
C PHE A 106 -1.86 -4.10 -3.92
N GLU A 107 -1.56 -5.32 -3.46
CA GLU A 107 -0.18 -5.70 -3.07
C GLU A 107 0.73 -5.74 -4.29
N LYS A 108 0.30 -6.41 -5.36
CA LYS A 108 1.00 -6.39 -6.64
C LYS A 108 1.11 -4.97 -7.19
N ALA A 109 0.02 -4.20 -7.08
CA ALA A 109 -0.02 -2.84 -7.56
C ALA A 109 1.07 -1.98 -6.92
N ILE A 110 1.19 -2.03 -5.60
CA ILE A 110 2.21 -1.26 -4.88
C ILE A 110 3.62 -1.80 -5.11
N PHE A 111 3.81 -3.12 -5.18
CA PHE A 111 5.11 -3.70 -5.51
C PHE A 111 5.67 -3.13 -6.81
N TYR A 112 4.88 -3.14 -7.88
CA TYR A 112 5.32 -2.62 -9.18
C TYR A 112 5.34 -1.09 -9.22
N MET A 113 4.52 -0.40 -8.42
CA MET A 113 4.61 1.07 -8.29
C MET A 113 5.97 1.48 -7.71
N ASP A 114 6.40 0.82 -6.63
CA ASP A 114 7.70 1.08 -6.02
C ASP A 114 8.85 0.69 -6.96
N ALA A 115 8.72 -0.44 -7.68
CA ALA A 115 9.71 -0.82 -8.69
C ALA A 115 9.84 0.24 -9.80
N ALA A 116 8.74 0.84 -10.24
CA ALA A 116 8.75 1.93 -11.20
C ALA A 116 9.49 3.16 -10.65
N VAL A 117 9.18 3.56 -9.42
CA VAL A 117 9.88 4.68 -8.73
C VAL A 117 11.36 4.38 -8.55
N GLY A 118 11.73 3.13 -8.25
CA GLY A 118 13.13 2.70 -8.17
C GLY A 118 13.90 2.88 -9.49
N GLU A 119 13.26 2.56 -10.62
CA GLU A 119 13.83 2.81 -11.95
C GLU A 119 13.99 4.31 -12.26
N ASP A 120 13.00 5.14 -11.88
CA ASP A 120 13.07 6.60 -12.06
C ASP A 120 14.17 7.23 -11.19
N ILE A 121 14.35 6.77 -9.95
CA ILE A 121 15.45 7.22 -9.07
C ILE A 121 16.80 6.82 -9.66
N ARG A 122 16.92 5.57 -10.15
CA ARG A 122 18.14 5.08 -10.80
C ARG A 122 18.50 5.94 -12.01
N LYS A 123 17.51 6.29 -12.84
CA LYS A 123 17.66 7.18 -14.00
C LYS A 123 18.19 8.56 -13.61
N CYS A 124 17.71 9.13 -12.50
CA CYS A 124 18.05 10.47 -12.07
C CYS A 124 19.34 10.57 -11.23
N SER A 125 20.00 9.44 -10.92
CA SER A 125 21.16 9.38 -10.03
C SER A 125 22.36 10.24 -10.47
N ASN A 126 22.47 10.57 -11.76
CA ASN A 126 23.53 11.41 -12.33
C ASN A 126 23.03 12.81 -12.72
N THR A 127 21.79 13.16 -12.41
CA THR A 127 21.15 14.45 -12.72
C THR A 127 20.60 15.08 -11.44
N ASP A 128 19.69 16.05 -11.55
CA ASP A 128 18.99 16.62 -10.40
C ASP A 128 18.28 15.50 -9.60
N PRO A 129 18.63 15.32 -8.31
CA PRO A 129 18.15 14.21 -7.48
C PRO A 129 16.65 14.26 -7.17
N ASP A 130 15.96 15.34 -7.54
CA ASP A 130 14.53 15.51 -7.29
C ASP A 130 13.66 15.37 -8.55
N VAL A 131 14.25 15.21 -9.73
CA VAL A 131 13.49 15.08 -11.00
C VAL A 131 12.55 13.87 -10.99
N TRP A 132 12.97 12.76 -10.37
CA TRP A 132 12.14 11.56 -10.27
C TRP A 132 10.81 11.83 -9.52
N LYS A 133 10.74 12.84 -8.65
CA LYS A 133 9.50 13.21 -7.94
C LYS A 133 8.40 13.68 -8.88
N GLN A 134 8.77 14.12 -10.09
CA GLN A 134 7.83 14.51 -11.13
C GLN A 134 7.30 13.31 -11.93
N ALA A 135 7.93 12.14 -11.79
CA ALA A 135 7.51 10.95 -12.48
C ALA A 135 6.12 10.49 -12.01
N PRO A 136 5.32 9.88 -12.89
CA PRO A 136 3.94 9.50 -12.58
C PRO A 136 3.82 8.56 -11.37
N GLY A 137 4.77 7.64 -11.18
CA GLY A 137 4.78 6.73 -10.03
C GLY A 137 5.09 7.43 -8.70
N ALA A 138 6.02 8.38 -8.73
CA ALA A 138 6.34 9.19 -7.55
C ALA A 138 5.16 10.06 -7.14
N ARG A 139 4.51 10.72 -8.10
CA ARG A 139 3.32 11.55 -7.86
C ARG A 139 2.15 10.75 -7.26
N PHE A 140 1.99 9.48 -7.65
CA PHE A 140 1.06 8.58 -6.98
C PHE A 140 1.42 8.41 -5.49
N LEU A 141 2.70 8.17 -5.16
CA LEU A 141 3.15 8.04 -3.78
C LEU A 141 3.07 9.34 -2.97
N PHE A 142 3.15 10.51 -3.61
CA PHE A 142 2.89 11.80 -2.96
C PHE A 142 1.39 12.10 -2.78
N LEU A 143 0.51 11.22 -3.30
CA LEU A 143 -0.91 11.49 -3.46
C LEU A 143 -1.15 12.83 -4.19
N ASP A 144 -0.32 13.19 -5.17
CA ASP A 144 -0.45 14.47 -5.90
C ASP A 144 -1.89 14.62 -6.44
N PRO A 145 -2.61 15.72 -6.13
CA PRO A 145 -3.98 15.92 -6.62
C PRO A 145 -4.05 16.11 -8.14
N ASN A 146 -2.92 16.39 -8.80
CA ASN A 146 -2.83 16.63 -10.23
C ASN A 146 -1.73 15.79 -10.90
N PRO A 147 -1.79 14.45 -10.83
CA PRO A 147 -0.80 13.62 -11.47
C PRO A 147 -0.99 13.64 -13.00
N PRO A 148 0.09 13.46 -13.78
CA PRO A 148 0.01 13.44 -15.24
C PRO A 148 -0.77 12.21 -15.72
N GLY A 149 -1.65 12.42 -16.71
CA GLY A 149 -2.42 11.36 -17.36
C GLY A 149 -3.77 11.05 -16.69
N PRO A 150 -4.82 10.71 -17.48
CA PRO A 150 -6.19 10.58 -16.97
C PRO A 150 -6.39 9.38 -16.03
N ILE A 151 -5.68 8.27 -16.25
CA ILE A 151 -5.81 7.04 -15.44
C ILE A 151 -5.11 7.20 -14.09
N ALA A 152 -3.87 7.74 -14.09
CA ALA A 152 -3.15 8.11 -12.87
C ALA A 152 -4.03 8.97 -11.97
N LYS A 153 -4.63 10.00 -12.59
CA LYS A 153 -5.51 10.94 -11.91
C LYS A 153 -6.72 10.27 -11.29
N ALA A 154 -7.36 9.32 -11.96
CA ALA A 154 -8.52 8.62 -11.42
C ALA A 154 -8.17 7.79 -10.17
N ILE A 155 -7.12 6.98 -10.23
CA ILE A 155 -6.72 6.11 -9.11
C ILE A 155 -6.18 6.96 -7.94
N THR A 156 -5.31 7.92 -8.21
CA THR A 156 -4.78 8.81 -7.17
C THR A 156 -5.90 9.62 -6.54
N ALA A 157 -6.88 10.11 -7.30
CA ALA A 157 -8.03 10.83 -6.75
C ALA A 157 -8.92 9.92 -5.88
N GLN A 158 -9.13 8.66 -6.28
CA GLN A 158 -9.88 7.71 -5.47
C GLN A 158 -9.19 7.44 -4.13
N LEU A 159 -7.89 7.13 -4.15
CA LEU A 159 -7.11 6.90 -2.93
C LEU A 159 -7.05 8.16 -2.05
N THR A 160 -6.85 9.33 -2.66
CA THR A 160 -6.85 10.63 -1.98
C THR A 160 -8.16 10.85 -1.25
N LYS A 161 -9.30 10.63 -1.93
CA LYS A 161 -10.62 10.76 -1.33
C LYS A 161 -10.82 9.81 -0.15
N GLN A 162 -10.42 8.54 -0.29
CA GLN A 162 -10.50 7.56 0.79
C GLN A 162 -9.68 8.00 2.00
N PHE A 163 -8.47 8.51 1.79
CA PHE A 163 -7.63 9.06 2.85
C PHE A 163 -8.26 10.27 3.54
N GLU A 164 -8.79 11.23 2.77
CA GLU A 164 -9.45 12.42 3.31
C GLU A 164 -10.66 12.06 4.16
N GLU A 165 -11.47 11.08 3.72
CA GLU A 165 -12.60 10.56 4.49
C GLU A 165 -12.14 10.01 5.86
N GLN A 166 -11.05 9.24 5.88
CA GLN A 166 -10.51 8.70 7.12
C GLN A 166 -9.87 9.78 8.02
N ILE A 167 -9.13 10.74 7.45
CA ILE A 167 -8.58 11.88 8.20
C ILE A 167 -9.70 12.71 8.82
N ASN A 168 -10.79 12.95 8.09
CA ASN A 168 -11.93 13.69 8.61
C ASN A 168 -12.58 12.98 9.79
N LYS A 169 -12.70 11.65 9.73
CA LYS A 169 -13.21 10.84 10.83
C LYS A 169 -12.26 10.89 12.04
N PHE A 170 -10.96 10.68 11.83
CA PHE A 170 -9.93 10.81 12.86
C PHE A 170 -10.01 12.18 13.58
N ASN A 171 -10.16 13.26 12.82
CA ASN A 171 -10.29 14.61 13.37
C ASN A 171 -11.55 14.78 14.22
N GLN A 172 -12.68 14.21 13.78
CA GLN A 172 -13.94 14.24 14.53
C GLN A 172 -13.82 13.46 15.85
N ASP A 173 -13.24 12.26 15.79
CA ASP A 173 -13.19 11.34 16.92
C ASP A 173 -12.17 11.79 17.98
N LEU A 174 -11.02 12.34 17.58
CA LEU A 174 -9.95 12.77 18.49
C LEU A 174 -9.91 14.28 18.77
N GLY A 175 -10.79 15.08 18.15
CA GLY A 175 -10.80 16.54 18.30
C GLY A 175 -9.54 17.21 17.75
N THR A 176 -9.04 16.72 16.62
CA THR A 176 -7.80 17.16 15.98
C THR A 176 -8.09 17.93 14.68
N ASN A 177 -7.05 18.39 13.99
CA ASN A 177 -7.18 19.19 12.76
C ASN A 177 -6.14 18.81 11.70
N LEU A 178 -5.76 17.53 11.65
CA LEU A 178 -4.84 17.01 10.64
C LEU A 178 -5.46 17.20 9.25
N THR A 179 -4.72 17.80 8.34
CA THR A 179 -5.10 17.90 6.92
C THR A 179 -4.27 16.93 6.08
N LEU A 180 -4.75 16.61 4.88
CA LEU A 180 -3.98 15.78 3.96
C LEU A 180 -2.64 16.44 3.59
N ASP A 181 -2.60 17.76 3.44
CA ASP A 181 -1.36 18.48 3.15
C ASP A 181 -0.37 18.38 4.32
N GLN A 182 -0.83 18.54 5.56
CA GLN A 182 0.02 18.29 6.74
C GLN A 182 0.49 16.84 6.82
N PHE A 183 -0.34 15.86 6.44
CA PHE A 183 0.11 14.47 6.34
C PHE A 183 1.20 14.29 5.27
N ARG A 184 1.06 14.93 4.10
CA ARG A 184 2.08 14.90 3.05
C ARG A 184 3.38 15.57 3.50
N GLU A 185 3.30 16.72 4.14
CA GLU A 185 4.45 17.53 4.55
C GLU A 185 5.20 16.91 5.75
N ASN A 186 4.47 16.36 6.73
CA ASN A 186 5.03 15.82 7.98
C ASN A 186 5.21 14.31 7.99
N PHE A 187 5.06 13.63 6.84
CA PHE A 187 5.30 12.19 6.78
C PHE A 187 5.78 11.77 5.41
N VAL A 188 5.00 11.99 4.35
CA VAL A 188 5.32 11.46 3.02
C VAL A 188 6.58 12.10 2.45
N THR A 189 6.61 13.43 2.38
CA THR A 189 7.66 14.22 1.73
C THR A 189 9.06 14.01 2.33
N PRO A 190 9.24 14.14 3.66
CA PRO A 190 10.57 13.94 4.26
C PRO A 190 11.06 12.50 4.14
N ASN A 191 10.14 11.52 4.06
CA ASN A 191 10.50 10.11 4.19
C ASN A 191 10.55 9.32 2.88
N LEU A 192 9.98 9.82 1.77
CA LEU A 192 9.87 9.04 0.51
C LEU A 192 11.21 8.66 -0.13
N ASN A 193 12.26 9.44 0.14
CA ASN A 193 13.64 9.16 -0.27
C ASN A 193 14.21 7.89 0.39
N ASN A 194 13.72 7.54 1.58
CA ASN A 194 14.18 6.35 2.31
C ASN A 194 13.37 5.12 1.88
N PRO A 195 14.00 4.08 1.30
CA PRO A 195 13.29 2.87 0.85
C PRO A 195 12.46 2.21 1.95
N SER A 196 12.93 2.19 3.20
CA SER A 196 12.19 1.59 4.31
C SER A 196 10.90 2.35 4.62
N TYR A 197 10.92 3.68 4.61
CA TYR A 197 9.70 4.46 4.79
C TYR A 197 8.79 4.43 3.57
N ARG A 198 9.34 4.31 2.37
CA ARG A 198 8.52 4.12 1.18
C ARG A 198 7.70 2.84 1.25
N SER A 199 8.25 1.76 1.80
CA SER A 199 7.49 0.54 2.11
C SER A 199 6.38 0.79 3.15
N ILE A 200 6.63 1.62 4.18
CA ILE A 200 5.59 2.00 5.18
C ILE A 200 4.47 2.83 4.52
N ILE A 201 4.82 3.88 3.77
CA ILE A 201 3.88 4.77 3.07
C ILE A 201 3.02 3.97 2.10
N SER A 202 3.66 3.17 1.25
CA SER A 202 2.95 2.37 0.25
C SER A 202 2.12 1.25 0.89
N GLY A 203 2.61 0.62 1.96
CA GLY A 203 1.83 -0.33 2.77
C GLY A 203 0.59 0.30 3.40
N LEU A 204 0.69 1.54 3.89
CA LEU A 204 -0.46 2.30 4.37
C LEU A 204 -1.48 2.58 3.26
N TYR A 205 -1.03 2.85 2.04
CA TYR A 205 -1.92 3.06 0.90
C TYR A 205 -2.66 1.78 0.49
N VAL A 206 -1.98 0.63 0.54
CA VAL A 206 -2.65 -0.69 0.40
C VAL A 206 -3.69 -0.88 1.49
N TYR A 207 -3.34 -0.63 2.75
CA TYR A 207 -4.23 -0.81 3.89
C TYR A 207 -5.51 0.04 3.78
N VAL A 208 -5.43 1.27 3.28
CA VAL A 208 -6.62 2.08 3.00
C VAL A 208 -7.41 1.55 1.81
N SER A 209 -6.74 1.16 0.73
CA SER A 209 -7.40 0.66 -0.48
C SER A 209 -8.15 -0.66 -0.25
N GLU A 210 -7.55 -1.57 0.53
CA GLU A 210 -8.12 -2.88 0.85
C GLU A 210 -9.37 -2.78 1.73
N TYR A 211 -9.47 -1.77 2.60
CA TYR A 211 -10.58 -1.63 3.54
C TYR A 211 -11.96 -1.69 2.85
N ALA A 212 -12.14 -0.94 1.75
CA ALA A 212 -13.40 -0.92 1.01
C ALA A 212 -13.76 -2.32 0.45
N GLU A 213 -12.76 -3.05 -0.05
CA GLU A 213 -12.94 -4.40 -0.57
C GLU A 213 -13.25 -5.42 0.51
N ARG A 214 -12.59 -5.32 1.67
CA ARG A 214 -12.84 -6.19 2.81
C ARG A 214 -14.25 -5.97 3.37
N THR A 215 -14.68 -4.72 3.50
CA THR A 215 -16.07 -4.40 3.89
C THR A 215 -17.07 -4.97 2.88
N TYR A 216 -16.81 -4.83 1.57
CA TYR A 216 -17.64 -5.44 0.54
C TYR A 216 -17.68 -6.98 0.63
N GLN A 217 -16.53 -7.62 0.88
CA GLN A 217 -16.45 -9.07 1.07
C GLN A 217 -17.21 -9.55 2.31
N LEU A 218 -17.20 -8.79 3.42
CA LEU A 218 -18.00 -9.11 4.61
C LEU A 218 -19.50 -9.05 4.32
N ARG A 219 -19.95 -8.06 3.55
CA ARG A 219 -21.36 -7.93 3.14
C ARG A 219 -21.84 -9.04 2.22
N LEU A 220 -20.95 -9.55 1.37
CA LEU A 220 -21.24 -10.65 0.45
C LEU A 220 -21.02 -12.04 1.06
N ARG A 221 -20.41 -12.12 2.24
CA ARG A 221 -20.06 -13.39 2.89
C ARG A 221 -21.32 -14.22 3.12
N SER A 222 -21.25 -15.51 2.83
CA SER A 222 -22.34 -16.44 3.14
C SER A 222 -22.45 -16.65 4.65
N ASP A 223 -23.67 -16.80 5.15
CA ASP A 223 -23.91 -17.20 6.55
C ASP A 223 -23.33 -18.58 6.88
N THR A 224 -23.10 -19.42 5.86
CA THR A 224 -22.59 -20.78 6.00
C THR A 224 -21.08 -20.92 5.78
N GLY A 225 -20.36 -19.83 5.49
CA GLY A 225 -18.91 -19.90 5.29
C GLY A 225 -18.28 -18.75 4.51
N GLY A 226 -16.95 -18.84 4.40
CA GLY A 226 -16.08 -17.81 3.84
C GLY A 226 -14.87 -17.65 4.75
N SER A 227 -13.67 -17.68 4.17
CA SER A 227 -12.44 -17.54 4.97
C SER A 227 -12.41 -16.19 5.66
N ILE A 228 -12.01 -16.18 6.94
CA ILE A 228 -11.78 -14.95 7.72
C ILE A 228 -10.36 -14.40 7.54
N GLU A 229 -9.46 -15.20 6.96
CA GLU A 229 -8.05 -14.87 6.76
C GLU A 229 -7.84 -13.52 6.07
N PRO A 230 -8.60 -13.12 5.01
CA PRO A 230 -8.36 -11.86 4.33
C PRO A 230 -8.54 -10.65 5.26
N PHE A 231 -9.45 -10.76 6.23
CA PHE A 231 -9.71 -9.70 7.20
C PHE A 231 -8.65 -9.68 8.29
N ILE A 232 -8.24 -10.85 8.78
CA ILE A 232 -7.20 -10.98 9.80
C ILE A 232 -5.86 -10.44 9.27
N VAL A 233 -5.46 -10.86 8.06
CA VAL A 233 -4.22 -10.40 7.43
C VAL A 233 -4.26 -8.90 7.17
N HIS A 234 -5.41 -8.36 6.76
CA HIS A 234 -5.58 -6.92 6.62
C HIS A 234 -5.38 -6.18 7.95
N LEU A 235 -6.05 -6.60 9.02
CA LEU A 235 -5.91 -5.98 10.34
C LEU A 235 -4.46 -6.11 10.88
N PHE A 236 -3.82 -7.26 10.65
CA PHE A 236 -2.41 -7.47 10.98
C PHE A 236 -1.51 -6.49 10.24
N LYS A 237 -1.74 -6.26 8.94
CA LYS A 237 -0.98 -5.28 8.13
C LYS A 237 -1.04 -3.89 8.75
N GLY A 238 -2.21 -3.44 9.19
CA GLY A 238 -2.37 -2.18 9.93
C GLY A 238 -1.55 -2.15 11.23
N GLY A 239 -1.63 -3.20 12.04
CA GLY A 239 -0.82 -3.33 13.26
C GLY A 239 0.69 -3.35 12.99
N LEU A 240 1.13 -3.96 11.89
CA LEU A 240 2.52 -3.99 11.45
C LEU A 240 3.03 -2.63 10.97
N ILE A 241 2.18 -1.86 10.27
CA ILE A 241 2.49 -0.48 9.88
C ILE A 241 2.72 0.37 11.14
N PHE A 242 1.81 0.27 12.12
CA PHE A 242 1.95 0.96 13.40
C PHE A 242 3.22 0.56 14.16
N GLU A 243 3.54 -0.74 14.24
CA GLU A 243 4.80 -1.21 14.83
C GLU A 243 6.03 -0.68 14.08
N SER A 244 5.98 -0.62 12.75
CA SER A 244 7.08 -0.14 11.92
C SER A 244 7.38 1.34 12.19
N LEU A 245 6.32 2.15 12.36
CA LEU A 245 6.44 3.55 12.76
C LEU A 245 7.09 3.70 14.15
N LEU A 246 6.58 2.97 15.14
CA LEU A 246 7.17 2.95 16.49
C LEU A 246 8.64 2.53 16.48
N LYS A 247 8.99 1.50 15.71
CA LYS A 247 10.36 1.03 15.56
C LYS A 247 11.25 2.06 14.88
N SER A 248 10.73 2.81 13.91
CA SER A 248 11.52 3.83 13.21
C SER A 248 11.86 5.02 14.11
N GLN A 249 10.99 5.37 15.05
CA GLN A 249 11.19 6.50 15.98
C GLN A 249 11.88 6.11 17.28
N TYR A 250 11.48 4.99 17.88
CA TYR A 250 11.92 4.57 19.23
C TYR A 250 12.78 3.30 19.20
N GLY A 251 13.11 2.79 18.01
CA GLY A 251 13.96 1.61 17.85
C GLY A 251 15.42 1.88 18.20
N GLY A 252 16.04 0.92 18.88
CA GLY A 252 17.49 0.85 19.07
C GLY A 252 18.13 -0.29 18.27
N SER A 253 19.42 -0.53 18.48
CA SER A 253 20.17 -1.62 17.84
C SER A 253 19.83 -3.04 18.32
N GLY A 254 18.88 -3.18 19.25
CA GLY A 254 18.48 -4.46 19.84
C GLY A 254 17.18 -5.04 19.29
N ARG A 255 16.90 -6.31 19.61
CA ARG A 255 15.56 -6.89 19.40
C ARG A 255 14.61 -6.31 20.44
N SER A 256 13.67 -5.48 19.98
CA SER A 256 12.64 -4.88 20.83
C SER A 256 11.25 -5.29 20.33
N THR A 257 10.35 -5.57 21.27
CA THR A 257 8.95 -5.91 21.01
C THR A 257 8.10 -4.65 20.98
N LEU A 258 6.89 -4.73 20.41
CA LEU A 258 5.94 -3.62 20.41
C LEU A 258 5.70 -3.05 21.82
N GLY A 259 5.62 -3.91 22.83
CA GLY A 259 5.43 -3.50 24.23
C GLY A 259 6.62 -2.74 24.79
N LEU A 260 7.84 -3.02 24.31
CA LEU A 260 9.03 -2.28 24.71
C LEU A 260 9.07 -0.88 24.09
N TYR A 261 8.66 -0.70 22.82
CA TYR A 261 8.57 0.64 22.22
C TYR A 261 7.56 1.51 22.95
N LEU A 262 6.34 1.02 23.15
CA LEU A 262 5.29 1.74 23.90
C LEU A 262 5.62 1.92 25.39
N GLY A 263 6.49 1.06 25.94
CA GLY A 263 6.94 1.14 27.32
C GLY A 263 7.87 2.33 27.60
N GLN A 264 8.52 2.88 26.57
CA GLN A 264 9.42 4.02 26.70
C GLN A 264 8.67 5.28 27.14
N GLN A 265 9.28 6.08 28.02
CA GLN A 265 8.65 7.31 28.50
C GLN A 265 8.41 8.32 27.37
N ALA A 266 9.32 8.39 26.40
CA ALA A 266 9.15 9.24 25.20
C ALA A 266 7.88 8.86 24.43
N ALA A 267 7.69 7.58 24.11
CA ALA A 267 6.49 7.10 23.43
C ALA A 267 5.20 7.39 24.22
N LYS A 268 5.21 7.19 25.54
CA LYS A 268 4.06 7.51 26.40
C LYS A 268 3.71 9.00 26.41
N ASN A 269 4.73 9.86 26.40
CA ASN A 269 4.55 11.30 26.35
C ASN A 269 4.03 11.76 24.98
N ASP A 270 4.67 11.31 23.89
CA ASP A 270 4.32 11.71 22.53
C ASP A 270 2.90 11.25 22.15
N LEU A 271 2.56 10.01 22.52
CA LEU A 271 1.25 9.41 22.23
C LEU A 271 0.21 9.71 23.31
N GLU A 272 0.60 10.39 24.39
CA GLU A 272 -0.26 10.81 25.49
C GLU A 272 -1.02 9.64 26.16
N ILE A 273 -0.35 8.50 26.30
CA ILE A 273 -0.88 7.29 26.95
C ILE A 273 -0.24 7.08 28.33
N GLY A 274 -0.98 6.45 29.23
CA GLY A 274 -0.53 6.10 30.58
C GLY A 274 -0.25 7.28 31.51
N GLN A 275 -0.84 8.45 31.25
CA GLN A 275 -0.49 9.69 31.95
C GLN A 275 -0.81 9.64 33.46
N ASN A 276 -1.91 8.98 33.85
CA ASN A 276 -2.36 8.90 35.24
C ASN A 276 -2.66 7.46 35.72
N GLN A 277 -2.46 6.46 34.84
CA GLN A 277 -2.80 5.07 35.10
C GLN A 277 -1.96 4.14 34.23
N THR A 278 -1.98 2.84 34.54
CA THR A 278 -1.40 1.83 33.65
C THR A 278 -2.06 1.93 32.27
N PRO A 279 -1.28 2.01 31.17
CA PRO A 279 -1.84 2.04 29.82
C PRO A 279 -2.77 0.86 29.56
N LEU A 280 -3.83 1.12 28.80
CA LEU A 280 -4.91 0.16 28.56
C LEU A 280 -4.40 -1.16 27.97
N TYR A 281 -3.44 -1.07 27.04
CA TYR A 281 -2.83 -2.22 26.36
C TYR A 281 -2.06 -3.17 27.30
N LEU A 282 -1.58 -2.67 28.46
CA LEU A 282 -0.93 -3.47 29.50
C LEU A 282 -1.90 -3.92 30.59
N ARG A 283 -2.87 -3.06 30.94
CA ARG A 283 -3.87 -3.34 31.98
C ARG A 283 -4.71 -4.57 31.62
N ASP A 284 -5.17 -4.61 30.37
CA ASP A 284 -6.10 -5.62 29.89
C ASP A 284 -5.39 -6.76 29.15
N GLN A 285 -4.05 -6.81 29.20
CA GLN A 285 -3.26 -7.86 28.56
C GLN A 285 -3.53 -9.21 29.23
N PRO A 286 -4.08 -10.21 28.50
CA PRO A 286 -4.30 -11.53 29.06
C PRO A 286 -2.95 -12.20 29.35
N ARG A 287 -2.84 -12.82 30.53
CA ARG A 287 -1.66 -13.60 30.94
C ARG A 287 -2.09 -15.04 31.23
N PRO A 288 -1.33 -16.07 30.77
CA PRO A 288 -0.05 -16.00 30.07
C PRO A 288 -0.15 -15.93 28.53
N ASP A 289 -1.33 -16.18 27.95
CA ASP A 289 -1.48 -16.54 26.53
C ASP A 289 -1.53 -15.35 25.55
N GLY A 290 -1.55 -14.11 26.04
CA GLY A 290 -1.63 -12.91 25.20
C GLY A 290 -3.03 -12.66 24.64
N TYR A 291 -3.15 -11.73 23.70
CA TYR A 291 -4.44 -11.35 23.12
C TYR A 291 -4.94 -12.39 22.10
N THR A 292 -6.25 -12.56 22.07
CA THR A 292 -6.98 -13.32 21.05
C THR A 292 -7.98 -12.42 20.35
N LEU A 293 -8.39 -12.75 19.13
CA LEU A 293 -9.39 -11.95 18.44
C LEU A 293 -10.75 -11.93 19.19
N PRO A 294 -11.25 -13.07 19.72
CA PRO A 294 -12.42 -13.07 20.60
C PRO A 294 -12.24 -12.18 21.84
N LEU A 295 -11.05 -12.17 22.46
CA LEU A 295 -10.76 -11.29 23.60
C LEU A 295 -10.82 -9.82 23.19
N ILE A 296 -10.20 -9.43 22.07
CA ILE A 296 -10.26 -8.06 21.54
C ILE A 296 -11.72 -7.64 21.35
N ILE A 297 -12.52 -8.47 20.68
CA ILE A 297 -13.94 -8.19 20.44
C ILE A 297 -14.70 -8.02 21.76
N SER A 298 -14.41 -8.87 22.76
CA SER A 298 -15.03 -8.77 24.09
C SER A 298 -14.64 -7.50 24.86
N PHE A 299 -13.45 -6.96 24.61
CA PHE A 299 -12.97 -5.72 25.25
C PHE A 299 -13.49 -4.46 24.57
N LEU A 300 -13.82 -4.49 23.26
CA LEU A 300 -14.29 -3.31 22.53
C LEU A 300 -15.41 -2.53 23.25
N PRO A 301 -16.49 -3.16 23.77
CA PRO A 301 -17.54 -2.42 24.49
C PRO A 301 -17.03 -1.66 25.71
N GLN A 302 -16.05 -2.22 26.44
CA GLN A 302 -15.45 -1.59 27.62
C GLN A 302 -14.53 -0.45 27.19
N TRP A 303 -13.66 -0.69 26.20
CA TRP A 303 -12.71 0.29 25.67
C TRP A 303 -13.39 1.51 25.03
N ARG A 304 -14.65 1.40 24.57
CA ARG A 304 -15.43 2.57 24.10
C ARG A 304 -15.64 3.64 25.17
N THR A 305 -15.57 3.28 26.45
CA THR A 305 -15.75 4.21 27.57
C THR A 305 -14.43 4.81 28.07
N GLU A 306 -13.30 4.31 27.58
CA GLU A 306 -11.97 4.77 27.93
C GLU A 306 -11.58 6.03 27.14
N ASN A 307 -10.44 6.62 27.51
CA ASN A 307 -9.84 7.64 26.68
C ASN A 307 -9.57 7.10 25.27
N ILE A 308 -10.00 7.82 24.23
CA ILE A 308 -9.87 7.35 22.85
C ILE A 308 -8.42 7.03 22.44
N LYS A 309 -7.44 7.79 22.94
CA LYS A 309 -6.01 7.55 22.67
C LYS A 309 -5.54 6.25 23.28
N GLU A 310 -6.03 5.90 24.46
CA GLU A 310 -5.77 4.60 25.09
C GLU A 310 -6.41 3.46 24.27
N LYS A 311 -7.67 3.63 23.83
CA LYS A 311 -8.40 2.64 23.02
C LYS A 311 -7.64 2.33 21.72
N ILE A 312 -7.34 3.33 20.91
CA ILE A 312 -6.75 3.11 19.58
C ILE A 312 -5.40 2.39 19.68
N ILE A 313 -4.57 2.79 20.65
CA ILE A 313 -3.26 2.16 20.90
C ILE A 313 -3.43 0.74 21.44
N ALA A 314 -4.40 0.49 22.32
CA ALA A 314 -4.69 -0.85 22.83
C ALA A 314 -5.18 -1.80 21.74
N VAL A 315 -6.08 -1.35 20.86
CA VAL A 315 -6.56 -2.15 19.73
C VAL A 315 -5.40 -2.48 18.78
N ALA A 316 -4.62 -1.48 18.35
CA ALA A 316 -3.47 -1.69 17.48
C ALA A 316 -2.44 -2.64 18.09
N TYR A 317 -2.14 -2.48 19.39
CA TYR A 317 -1.26 -3.37 20.14
C TYR A 317 -1.79 -4.81 20.19
N ALA A 318 -3.06 -4.97 20.55
CA ALA A 318 -3.67 -6.28 20.72
C ALA A 318 -3.74 -7.02 19.39
N VAL A 319 -4.21 -6.36 18.32
CA VAL A 319 -4.32 -6.97 16.98
C VAL A 319 -2.97 -7.43 16.48
N ARG A 320 -1.93 -6.60 16.56
CA ARG A 320 -0.56 -6.97 16.15
C ARG A 320 -0.10 -8.23 16.87
N ASN A 321 -0.29 -8.29 18.19
CA ASN A 321 0.18 -9.41 19.02
C ASN A 321 -0.71 -10.66 18.94
N THR A 322 -1.88 -10.56 18.32
CA THR A 322 -2.85 -11.66 18.19
C THR A 322 -2.71 -12.38 16.86
N THR A 323 -2.70 -11.60 15.78
CA THR A 323 -2.95 -12.10 14.41
C THR A 323 -1.72 -12.75 13.77
N GLY A 324 -0.56 -12.72 14.44
CA GLY A 324 0.65 -13.42 14.03
C GLY A 324 0.76 -14.88 14.48
N HIS A 325 -0.20 -15.41 15.25
CA HIS A 325 -0.07 -16.71 15.92
C HIS A 325 -1.03 -17.80 15.43
N ASP A 326 -2.18 -17.44 14.86
CA ASP A 326 -3.18 -18.40 14.36
C ASP A 326 -4.05 -17.75 13.27
N LEU A 327 -4.52 -18.53 12.29
CA LEU A 327 -5.51 -18.13 11.28
C LEU A 327 -6.86 -18.86 11.48
N SER A 328 -6.90 -19.90 12.31
CA SER A 328 -8.03 -20.80 12.52
C SER A 328 -8.99 -20.34 13.63
N TRP A 329 -9.32 -19.05 13.65
CA TRP A 329 -10.14 -18.48 14.72
C TRP A 329 -11.62 -18.89 14.58
N PRO A 330 -12.27 -19.34 15.67
CA PRO A 330 -13.66 -19.82 15.64
C PRO A 330 -14.71 -18.70 15.55
N VAL A 331 -14.34 -17.44 15.30
CA VAL A 331 -15.25 -16.30 15.38
C VAL A 331 -15.35 -15.58 14.04
N SER A 332 -16.57 -15.49 13.51
CA SER A 332 -16.96 -14.57 12.45
C SER A 332 -17.32 -13.23 13.08
N PHE A 333 -16.39 -12.26 13.06
CA PHE A 333 -16.79 -10.89 13.30
C PHE A 333 -17.60 -10.35 12.11
N ASP A 334 -18.51 -9.43 12.42
CA ASP A 334 -19.36 -8.74 11.45
C ASP A 334 -18.68 -7.48 10.89
N GLU A 335 -19.35 -6.82 9.95
CA GLU A 335 -18.87 -5.58 9.34
C GLU A 335 -18.62 -4.48 10.38
N VAL A 336 -19.52 -4.33 11.35
CA VAL A 336 -19.45 -3.28 12.37
C VAL A 336 -18.22 -3.46 13.25
N THR A 337 -17.98 -4.68 13.71
CA THR A 337 -16.82 -5.02 14.53
C THR A 337 -15.53 -4.87 13.74
N TYR A 338 -15.50 -5.32 12.48
CA TYR A 338 -14.34 -5.13 11.60
C TYR A 338 -14.01 -3.65 11.42
N GLN A 339 -15.02 -2.84 11.13
CA GLN A 339 -14.88 -1.41 10.94
C GLN A 339 -14.33 -0.73 12.20
N GLU A 340 -14.87 -1.04 13.38
CA GLU A 340 -14.36 -0.45 14.63
C GLU A 340 -12.88 -0.80 14.89
N ILE A 341 -12.48 -2.04 14.61
CA ILE A 341 -11.07 -2.46 14.78
C ILE A 341 -10.19 -1.76 13.74
N TYR A 342 -10.60 -1.75 12.46
CA TYR A 342 -9.87 -1.07 11.39
C TYR A 342 -9.66 0.41 11.72
N GLU A 343 -10.73 1.12 12.08
CA GLU A 343 -10.69 2.55 12.40
C GLU A 343 -9.77 2.80 13.60
N SER A 344 -9.86 1.99 14.65
CA SER A 344 -8.98 2.12 15.81
C SER A 344 -7.50 1.93 15.45
N ILE A 345 -7.17 1.03 14.52
CA ILE A 345 -5.78 0.84 14.06
C ILE A 345 -5.33 2.01 13.19
N PHE A 346 -6.18 2.44 12.26
CA PHE A 346 -5.87 3.56 11.37
C PHE A 346 -5.69 4.87 12.14
N ASP A 347 -6.56 5.12 13.14
CA ASP A 347 -6.44 6.27 14.04
C ASP A 347 -5.16 6.20 14.88
N ALA A 348 -4.73 5.01 15.33
CA ALA A 348 -3.45 4.86 16.02
C ALA A 348 -2.26 5.25 15.13
N ILE A 349 -2.32 4.90 13.84
CA ILE A 349 -1.31 5.28 12.83
C ILE A 349 -1.34 6.80 12.61
N LEU A 350 -2.51 7.39 12.37
CA LEU A 350 -2.63 8.84 12.15
C LEU A 350 -2.26 9.64 13.40
N TRP A 351 -2.64 9.16 14.59
CA TRP A 351 -2.25 9.77 15.87
C TRP A 351 -0.73 9.82 16.01
N PHE A 352 -0.06 8.70 15.72
CA PHE A 352 1.40 8.64 15.74
C PHE A 352 2.01 9.65 14.78
N ILE A 353 1.59 9.65 13.51
CA ILE A 353 2.10 10.55 12.48
C ILE A 353 1.89 12.02 12.86
N TRP A 354 0.70 12.36 13.35
CA TRP A 354 0.35 13.72 13.74
C TRP A 354 1.17 14.23 14.92
N LYS A 355 1.38 13.39 15.94
CA LYS A 355 2.06 13.77 17.17
C LYS A 355 3.58 13.81 17.04
N VAL A 356 4.15 12.83 16.34
CA VAL A 356 5.60 12.65 16.25
C VAL A 356 6.22 13.56 15.17
N LYS A 357 5.46 13.96 14.14
CA LYS A 357 5.91 14.82 13.03
C LYS A 357 7.20 14.28 12.38
N MET A 358 7.04 13.18 11.64
CA MET A 358 8.15 12.40 11.07
C MET A 358 8.73 12.95 9.77
#